data_AF-A0A3T2UR72-F1
#
_entry.id   AF-A0A3T2UR72-F1
#
_cell.length_a   1.000
_cell.length_b   1.000
_cell.length_c   1.000
_cell.angle_alpha   90.00
_cell.angle_beta   90.00
_cell.angle_gamma   90.00
#
_symmetry.space_group_name_H-M   'P 1'
#
loop_
_entity.id
_entity.type
_entity.pdbx_description
1 polymer ?
#
loop_
_entity_poly.entity_id
_entity_poly.type
_entity_poly.pdbx_seq_one_letter_code
_entity_poly.pdbx_strand_id
1 'polypeptide(L)' 'MNNDKVNHPKHFQYLGRMVTVYPTYIIIDGIKISRSRLSFAFQLELAKALRLHEESVCRK' A
#
# COMPACT_ATOMS: atom_id res chain seq x y z
N MET A 1 -14.49 -17.08 3.60
CA MET A 1 -13.83 -16.14 2.68
C MET A 1 -13.85 -14.75 3.33
N ASN A 2 -12.83 -14.42 4.14
CA ASN A 2 -12.67 -13.12 4.81
C ASN A 2 -11.25 -13.06 5.42
N ASN A 3 -10.21 -12.95 4.59
CA ASN A 3 -8.85 -12.71 5.10
C ASN A 3 -8.26 -11.36 4.66
N ASP A 4 -8.90 -10.62 3.75
CA ASP A 4 -8.39 -9.34 3.25
C ASP A 4 -8.53 -8.15 4.21
N LYS A 5 -9.18 -8.33 5.36
CA LYS A 5 -9.38 -7.26 6.36
C LYS A 5 -8.34 -7.23 7.49
N VAL A 6 -7.48 -8.26 7.62
CA VAL A 6 -6.67 -8.43 8.84
C VAL A 6 -5.38 -7.59 8.83
N ASN A 7 -4.89 -7.16 7.66
CA ASN A 7 -3.55 -6.58 7.56
C ASN A 7 -3.50 -5.10 7.16
N HIS A 8 -4.61 -4.37 7.27
CA HIS A 8 -4.63 -2.92 7.04
C HIS A 8 -4.67 -2.14 8.37
N PRO A 9 -3.94 -1.03 8.50
CA PRO A 9 -3.09 -0.40 7.48
C PRO A 9 -1.78 -1.14 7.23
N LYS A 10 -1.38 -1.23 5.94
CA LYS A 10 -0.03 -1.69 5.56
C LYS A 10 0.87 -0.47 5.45
N HIS A 11 2.06 -0.55 6.04
CA HIS A 11 3.07 0.50 5.99
C HIS A 11 4.28 -0.02 5.24
N PHE A 12 4.70 0.69 4.20
CA PHE A 12 5.92 0.34 3.48
C PHE A 12 6.58 1.58 2.88
N GLN A 13 7.88 1.47 2.59
CA GLN A 13 8.59 2.50 1.86
C GLN A 13 8.37 2.33 0.36
N TYR A 14 7.95 3.40 -0.30
CA TYR A 14 7.78 3.48 -1.75
C TYR A 14 8.43 4.76 -2.25
N LEU A 15 9.38 4.62 -3.19
CA LEU A 15 10.16 5.74 -3.73
C LEU A 15 10.81 6.62 -2.63
N GLY A 16 11.30 6.01 -1.55
CA GLY A 16 11.91 6.71 -0.43
C GLY A 16 10.94 7.42 0.52
N ARG A 17 9.62 7.31 0.29
CA ARG A 17 8.58 7.87 1.15
C ARG A 17 7.86 6.79 1.93
N MET A 18 7.42 7.12 3.13
CA MET A 18 6.59 6.22 3.93
C MET A 18 5.14 6.28 3.42
N VAL A 19 4.64 5.16 2.94
CA VAL A 19 3.28 5.04 2.42
C VAL A 19 2.46 4.15 3.33
N THR A 20 1.29 4.65 3.73
CA THR A 20 0.31 3.88 4.50
C THR A 20 -0.90 3.57 3.63
N VAL A 21 -1.19 2.29 3.44
CA VAL A 21 -2.26 1.84 2.55
C VAL A 21 -3.45 1.29 3.33
N TYR A 22 -4.59 1.96 3.15
CA TYR A 22 -5.90 1.50 3.58
C TYR A 22 -6.70 0.94 2.38
N PRO A 23 -7.79 0.20 2.65
CA PRO A 23 -8.64 -0.33 1.58
C PRO A 23 -9.20 0.76 0.65
N THR A 24 -9.54 1.93 1.19
CA THR A 24 -10.23 3.02 0.45
C THR A 24 -9.34 4.22 0.11
N TYR A 25 -8.22 4.40 0.82
CA TYR A 25 -7.32 5.53 0.63
C TYR A 25 -5.88 5.14 0.95
N ILE A 26 -4.94 6.01 0.59
CA ILE A 26 -3.54 5.92 0.99
C ILE A 26 -3.14 7.22 1.68
N ILE A 27 -2.09 7.15 2.51
CA ILE A 27 -1.45 8.32 3.10
C ILE A 27 0.01 8.32 2.66
N ILE A 28 0.45 9.44 2.07
CA ILE A 28 1.85 9.68 1.68
C ILE A 28 2.25 11.04 2.25
N ASP A 29 3.35 11.11 3.01
CA ASP A 29 3.83 12.35 3.62
C ASP A 29 2.74 13.11 4.43
N GLY A 30 1.83 12.37 5.08
CA GLY A 30 0.69 12.93 5.83
C GLY A 30 -0.51 13.36 4.98
N ILE A 31 -0.42 13.28 3.64
CA ILE A 31 -1.50 13.62 2.72
C ILE A 31 -2.36 12.39 2.45
N LYS A 32 -3.65 12.49 2.75
CA LYS A 32 -4.65 11.45 2.45
C LYS A 32 -5.13 11.56 1.00
N ILE A 33 -4.94 10.48 0.23
CA ILE A 33 -5.37 10.38 -1.16
C ILE A 33 -6.33 9.20 -1.32
N SER A 34 -7.56 9.46 -1.78
CA SER A 34 -8.51 8.40 -2.09
C SER A 34 -7.97 7.51 -3.21
N ARG A 35 -8.13 6.19 -3.10
CA ARG A 35 -7.69 5.27 -4.17
C ARG A 35 -8.39 5.54 -5.50
N SER A 36 -9.63 6.02 -5.47
CA SER A 36 -10.38 6.40 -6.67
C SER A 36 -9.76 7.57 -7.44
N ARG A 37 -8.92 8.39 -6.79
CA ARG A 37 -8.22 9.51 -7.42
C ARG A 37 -6.86 9.12 -7.99
N LEU A 38 -6.38 7.91 -7.71
CA LEU A 38 -5.10 7.42 -8.22
C LEU A 38 -5.29 6.87 -9.64
N SER A 39 -4.31 7.13 -10.50
CA SER A 39 -4.29 6.50 -11.82
C SER A 39 -4.14 4.98 -11.68
N PHE A 40 -4.66 4.25 -12.66
CA PHE A 40 -4.51 2.79 -12.70
C PHE A 40 -3.04 2.35 -12.67
N ALA A 41 -2.17 3.06 -13.41
CA ALA A 41 -0.73 2.81 -13.42
C ALA A 41 -0.12 2.91 -12.00
N PHE A 42 -0.50 3.94 -11.25
CA PHE A 42 -0.02 4.13 -9.89
C PHE A 42 -0.56 3.05 -8.94
N GLN A 43 -1.84 2.68 -9.07
CA GLN A 43 -2.43 1.59 -8.28
C GLN A 43 -1.70 0.26 -8.53
N LEU A 44 -1.32 -0.01 -9.78
CA LEU A 44 -0.59 -1.22 -10.16
C LEU A 44 0.83 -1.23 -9.58
N GLU A 45 1.55 -0.11 -9.68
CA GLU A 45 2.88 0.03 -9.07
C GLU A 45 2.84 -0.14 -7.56
N LEU A 46 1.87 0.50 -6.89
CA LEU A 46 1.66 0.38 -5.45
C LEU A 46 1.41 -1.08 -5.05
N ALA A 47 0.60 -1.82 -5.82
CA ALA A 47 0.34 -3.23 -5.57
C ALA A 47 1.58 -4.10 -5.74
N LYS A 48 2.42 -3.83 -6.75
CA LYS A 48 3.71 -4.53 -6.94
C LYS A 48 4.66 -4.26 -5.78
N ALA A 49 4.81 -3.00 -5.37
CA ALA A 49 5.66 -2.61 -4.26
C ALA A 49 5.19 -3.25 -2.94
N LEU A 50 3.88 -3.30 -2.71
CA LEU A 50 3.30 -3.96 -1.56
C LEU A 50 3.61 -5.46 -1.51
N ARG A 51 3.49 -6.15 -2.66
CA ARG A 51 3.79 -7.57 -2.76
C ARG A 51 5.26 -7.87 -2.47
N LEU A 52 6.18 -7.05 -3.00
CA LEU A 52 7.61 -7.16 -2.71
C LEU A 52 7.92 -6.92 -1.23
N HIS A 53 7.22 -5.99 -0.59
CA HIS A 53 7.36 -5.76 0.84
C HIS A 53 6.91 -6.98 1.66
N GLU A 54 5.75 -7.57 1.34
CA GLU A 54 5.28 -8.79 2.01
C GLU A 54 6.23 -9.98 1.82
N GLU A 55 6.75 -10.18 0.61
CA GLU A 55 7.75 -11.21 0.31
C GLU A 55 9.06 -10.98 1.07
N SER A 56 9.47 -9.72 1.27
CA SER A 56 10.66 -9.38 2.05
C SER A 56 10.47 -9.56 3.55
N VAL A 57 9.28 -9.24 4.09
CA VAL A 57 8.99 -9.38 5.53
C VAL A 57 8.81 -10.85 5.92
N CYS A 58 8.32 -11.70 5.02
CA CYS A 58 8.10 -13.13 5.29
C CYS A 58 9.37 -14.00 5.19
N ARG A 59 10.52 -13.44 4.78
CA ARG A 59 11.83 -14.13 4.72
C ARG A 59 12.72 -13.92 5.95
N LYS A 60 12.20 -13.32 7.03
CA LYS A 60 12.93 -13.08 8.28
C LYS A 60 12.53 -14.04 9.38
#